data_AF-A0A7W1GAL4-F1
#
_entry.id   AF-A0A7W1GAL4-F1
#
_cell.length_a   1.000
_cell.length_b   1.000
_cell.length_c   1.000
_cell.angle_alpha   90.00
_cell.angle_beta   90.00
_cell.angle_gamma   90.00
#
_symmetry.space_group_name_H-M   'P 1'
#
loop_
_entity.id
_entity.type
_entity.pdbx_description
1 polymer ?
#
loop_
_entity_poly.entity_id
_entity_poly.type
_entity_poly.pdbx_seq_one_letter_code
_entity_poly.pdbx_strand_id
1 'polypeptide(L)'
;MALQNKRVVYDMLFAAASQTLLRIAADPQHLGAEIGFLAVLHTWGQTLLHHPHLHCVVPGGGLSPDGQQWVACRTGFLLPVRVLSRLFRRLFLDGLEEAFARGALCFHASLAHLADERAFADLVASVRRTEWVVYAKPPFGGPAQVLSYLGRYTHRVALDLSRIP
;
A
#
# COMPACT_ATOMS: atom_id res chain seq x y z
N MET A 1 0.68 -13.08 -11.62
CA MET A 1 -0.12 -13.33 -10.39
C MET A 1 -1.22 -12.29 -10.21
N ALA A 2 -0.90 -11.00 -10.04
CA ALA A 2 -1.89 -9.97 -9.74
C ALA A 2 -3.02 -9.84 -10.78
N LEU A 3 -2.72 -9.93 -12.08
CA LEU A 3 -3.74 -9.90 -13.13
C LEU A 3 -4.76 -11.05 -13.06
N GLN A 4 -4.33 -12.23 -12.60
CA GLN A 4 -5.19 -13.41 -12.47
C GLN A 4 -5.97 -13.42 -11.15
N ASN A 5 -5.56 -12.62 -10.16
CA ASN A 5 -6.07 -12.63 -8.79
C ASN A 5 -6.43 -11.22 -8.29
N LYS A 6 -6.96 -10.36 -9.18
CA LYS A 6 -7.13 -8.92 -8.93
C LYS A 6 -7.80 -8.61 -7.60
N ARG A 7 -8.96 -9.23 -7.33
CA ARG A 7 -9.71 -8.99 -6.08
C ARG A 7 -8.87 -9.30 -4.86
N VAL A 8 -8.38 -10.54 -4.75
CA VAL A 8 -7.58 -11.01 -3.61
C VAL A 8 -6.34 -10.14 -3.42
N VAL A 9 -5.60 -9.85 -4.50
CA VAL A 9 -4.37 -9.06 -4.43
C VAL A 9 -4.64 -7.60 -4.06
N TYR A 10 -5.68 -6.98 -4.60
CA TYR A 10 -5.99 -5.58 -4.30
C TYR A 10 -6.54 -5.43 -2.88
N ASP A 11 -7.38 -6.35 -2.43
CA ASP A 11 -7.85 -6.40 -1.04
C ASP A 11 -6.66 -6.52 -0.07
N MET A 12 -5.69 -7.39 -0.38
CA MET A 12 -4.45 -7.51 0.40
C MET A 12 -3.60 -6.25 0.39
N LEU A 13 -3.51 -5.52 -0.75
CA LEU A 13 -2.80 -4.24 -0.80
C LEU A 13 -3.40 -3.25 0.20
N PHE A 14 -4.72 -3.09 0.20
CA PHE A 14 -5.41 -2.18 1.14
C PHE A 14 -5.26 -2.64 2.59
N ALA A 15 -5.44 -3.93 2.86
CA ALA A 15 -5.32 -4.49 4.21
C ALA A 15 -3.90 -4.34 4.76
N ALA A 16 -2.87 -4.69 3.98
CA ALA A 16 -1.48 -4.57 4.41
C ALA A 16 -1.07 -3.09 4.61
N ALA A 17 -1.47 -2.19 3.71
CA ALA A 17 -1.14 -0.76 3.83
C ALA A 17 -1.81 -0.11 5.04
N SER A 18 -3.11 -0.37 5.24
CA SER A 18 -3.87 0.20 6.35
C SER A 18 -3.33 -0.28 7.71
N GLN A 19 -3.15 -1.58 7.87
CA GLN A 19 -2.58 -2.15 9.09
C GLN A 19 -1.17 -1.64 9.36
N THR A 20 -0.34 -1.50 8.32
CA THR A 20 1.01 -0.96 8.46
C THR A 20 1.01 0.47 8.99
N LEU A 21 0.20 1.35 8.37
CA LEU A 21 0.10 2.75 8.77
C LEU A 21 -0.43 2.89 10.20
N LEU A 22 -1.54 2.21 10.51
CA LEU A 22 -2.19 2.30 11.82
C LEU A 22 -1.30 1.77 12.94
N ARG A 23 -0.65 0.60 12.75
CA ARG A 23 0.20 -0.01 13.79
C ARG A 23 1.44 0.83 14.09
N ILE A 24 2.10 1.35 13.06
CA ILE A 24 3.32 2.15 13.25
C ILE A 24 2.98 3.53 13.80
N ALA A 25 1.86 4.14 13.40
CA ALA A 25 1.42 5.40 13.97
C ALA A 25 1.05 5.29 15.46
N ALA A 26 0.39 4.21 15.86
CA ALA A 26 0.02 3.97 17.25
C ALA A 26 1.22 3.70 18.17
N ASP A 27 2.38 3.30 17.63
CA ASP A 27 3.59 3.02 18.41
C ASP A 27 4.16 4.31 19.04
N PRO A 28 4.25 4.41 20.38
CA PRO A 28 4.84 5.57 21.07
C PRO A 28 6.31 5.83 20.73
N GLN A 29 7.05 4.82 20.24
CA GLN A 29 8.41 5.00 19.73
C GLN A 29 8.44 5.73 18.37
N HIS A 30 7.28 5.88 17.73
CA HIS A 30 7.09 6.57 16.47
C HIS A 30 6.23 7.82 16.66
N LEU A 31 4.92 7.74 16.42
CA LEU A 31 4.01 8.87 16.58
C LEU A 31 3.21 8.79 17.89
N GLY A 32 2.81 7.59 18.32
CA GLY A 32 1.98 7.39 19.51
C GLY A 32 0.56 7.94 19.38
N ALA A 33 0.00 7.91 18.17
CA ALA A 33 -1.30 8.53 17.87
C ALA A 33 -2.14 7.70 16.90
N GLU A 34 -3.46 7.83 17.02
CA GLU A 34 -4.43 7.30 16.07
C GLU A 34 -4.55 8.21 14.86
N ILE A 35 -4.22 7.70 13.67
CA ILE A 35 -4.25 8.46 12.41
C ILE A 35 -5.43 8.03 11.53
N GLY A 36 -5.96 8.98 10.77
CA GLY A 36 -6.77 8.70 9.58
C GLY A 36 -5.91 8.81 8.31
N PHE A 37 -6.37 8.23 7.20
CA PHE A 37 -5.75 8.43 5.88
C PHE A 37 -6.73 8.10 4.76
N LEU A 38 -6.42 8.63 3.56
CA LEU A 38 -7.09 8.25 2.32
C LEU A 38 -6.13 7.39 1.50
N ALA A 39 -6.60 6.25 0.98
CA ALA A 39 -5.81 5.37 0.13
C ALA A 39 -6.47 5.23 -1.26
N VAL A 40 -5.68 5.40 -2.32
CA VAL A 40 -6.13 5.32 -3.72
C VAL A 40 -5.33 4.25 -4.46
N LEU A 41 -6.03 3.33 -5.13
CA LEU A 41 -5.40 2.29 -5.95
C LEU A 41 -5.11 2.78 -7.36
N HIS A 42 -3.87 2.62 -7.79
CA HIS A 42 -3.45 2.74 -9.17
C HIS A 42 -3.00 1.38 -9.70
N THR A 43 -3.45 1.00 -10.89
CA THR A 43 -3.12 -0.32 -11.48
C THR A 43 -2.06 -0.27 -12.59
N TRP A 44 -1.69 0.93 -13.03
CA TRP A 44 -0.78 1.15 -14.16
C TRP A 44 0.38 2.05 -13.76
N GLY A 45 1.58 1.70 -14.21
CA GLY A 45 2.76 2.55 -14.12
C GLY A 45 2.79 3.61 -15.23
N GLN A 46 3.76 4.53 -15.16
CA GLN A 46 3.96 5.57 -16.18
C GLN A 46 4.26 4.98 -17.58
N THR A 47 4.81 3.78 -17.64
CA THR A 47 5.10 3.03 -18.88
C THR A 47 3.95 2.12 -19.32
N LEU A 48 2.74 2.28 -18.75
CA LEU A 48 1.54 1.48 -19.03
C LEU A 48 1.70 -0.03 -18.76
N LEU A 49 2.72 -0.42 -17.99
CA LEU A 49 2.82 -1.77 -17.44
C LEU A 49 1.90 -1.92 -16.22
N HIS A 50 1.36 -3.13 -16.05
CA HIS A 50 0.55 -3.46 -14.87
C HIS A 50 1.42 -3.34 -13.62
N HIS A 51 1.09 -2.36 -12.77
CA HIS A 51 1.85 -1.99 -11.59
C HIS A 51 0.89 -1.54 -10.48
N PRO A 52 0.18 -2.47 -9.82
CA PRO A 52 -0.75 -2.13 -8.76
C PRO A 52 -0.02 -1.56 -7.54
N HIS A 53 -0.35 -0.33 -7.16
CA HIS A 53 0.21 0.36 -5.99
C HIS A 53 -0.84 1.28 -5.35
N LEU A 54 -0.64 1.57 -4.07
CA LEU A 54 -1.49 2.51 -3.33
C LEU A 54 -0.77 3.85 -3.13
N HIS A 55 -1.52 4.93 -3.29
CA HIS A 55 -1.14 6.24 -2.77
C HIS A 55 -1.94 6.54 -1.51
N CYS A 56 -1.23 6.82 -0.43
CA CYS A 56 -1.85 7.19 0.84
C CYS A 56 -1.60 8.67 1.15
N VAL A 57 -2.65 9.40 1.49
CA VAL A 57 -2.59 10.76 2.04
C VAL A 57 -2.90 10.67 3.52
N VAL A 58 -1.94 11.08 4.35
CA VAL A 58 -2.02 10.99 5.81
C VAL A 58 -1.85 12.40 6.39
N PRO A 59 -2.65 12.81 7.39
CA PRO A 59 -2.41 14.03 8.14
C PRO A 59 -1.04 14.01 8.82
N GLY A 60 -0.50 15.21 9.11
CA GLY A 60 0.76 15.38 9.83
C GLY A 60 0.66 15.11 11.33
N GLY A 61 -0.10 14.10 11.75
CA GLY A 61 -0.42 13.80 13.14
C GLY A 61 -1.70 12.97 13.27
N GLY A 62 -2.10 12.72 14.51
CA GLY A 62 -3.27 11.93 14.86
C GLY A 62 -3.84 12.33 16.21
N LEU A 63 -4.90 11.64 16.65
CA LEU A 63 -5.44 11.79 18.00
C LEU A 63 -4.61 11.01 19.01
N SER A 64 -4.46 11.53 20.23
CA SER A 64 -3.91 10.79 21.35
C SER A 64 -4.70 9.50 21.60
N PRO A 65 -4.13 8.48 22.26
CA PRO A 65 -4.83 7.21 22.51
C PRO A 65 -6.15 7.34 23.28
N ASP A 66 -6.31 8.41 24.06
CA ASP A 66 -7.55 8.75 24.79
C ASP A 66 -8.51 9.64 23.98
N GLY A 67 -8.14 10.01 22.75
CA GLY A 67 -8.91 10.83 21.83
C GLY A 67 -9.01 12.31 22.21
N GLN A 68 -8.33 12.76 23.28
CA GLN A 68 -8.54 14.09 23.86
C GLN A 68 -7.69 15.18 23.21
N GLN A 69 -6.57 14.82 22.58
CA GLN A 69 -5.57 15.77 22.11
C GLN A 69 -5.05 15.43 20.72
N TRP A 70 -4.61 16.44 19.98
CA TRP A 70 -3.90 16.24 18.72
C TRP A 70 -2.40 16.03 18.98
N VAL A 71 -1.85 14.93 18.49
CA VAL A 71 -0.42 14.62 18.50
C VAL A 71 0.14 14.90 17.11
N ALA A 72 0.86 16.02 16.98
CA ALA A 72 1.51 16.40 15.73
C ALA A 72 2.76 15.55 15.47
N CYS A 73 3.01 15.21 14.20
CA CYS A 73 4.26 14.57 13.82
C CYS A 73 5.44 15.55 13.90
N ARG A 74 6.64 15.01 14.07
CA ARG A 74 7.87 15.82 14.05
C ARG A 74 8.09 16.39 12.65
N THR A 75 8.72 17.56 12.60
CA THR A 75 9.01 18.27 11.34
C THR A 75 9.80 17.37 10.39
N GLY A 76 9.30 17.21 9.16
CA GLY A 76 9.98 16.47 8.09
C GLY A 76 9.80 14.95 8.11
N PHE A 77 9.09 14.37 9.10
CA PHE A 77 8.99 12.92 9.21
C PHE A 77 7.76 12.46 9.98
N LEU A 78 6.80 11.87 9.25
CA LEU A 78 5.60 11.30 9.82
C LEU A 78 5.87 9.92 10.44
N LEU A 79 6.43 8.99 9.67
CA LEU A 79 6.74 7.61 10.10
C LEU A 79 8.01 7.08 9.40
N PRO A 80 8.75 6.15 10.02
CA PRO A 80 9.94 5.55 9.41
C PRO A 80 9.65 4.69 8.19
N VAL A 81 10.09 5.16 7.02
CA VAL A 81 9.93 4.46 5.72
C VAL A 81 10.47 3.04 5.75
N ARG A 82 11.62 2.80 6.40
CA ARG A 82 12.19 1.44 6.52
C ARG A 82 11.33 0.52 7.37
N VAL A 83 10.68 1.05 8.42
CA VAL A 83 9.79 0.27 9.29
C VAL A 83 8.48 -0.01 8.56
N LEU A 84 7.91 1.00 7.88
CA LEU A 84 6.75 0.87 7.00
C LEU A 84 6.98 -0.22 5.95
N SER A 85 8.09 -0.14 5.19
CA SER A 85 8.42 -1.13 4.16
C SER A 85 8.49 -2.56 4.69
N ARG A 86 9.19 -2.77 5.81
CA ARG A 86 9.35 -4.10 6.40
C ARG A 86 8.05 -4.68 6.91
N LEU A 87 7.23 -3.88 7.60
CA LEU A 87 5.94 -4.34 8.11
C LEU A 87 4.94 -4.59 6.97
N PHE A 88 4.88 -3.69 5.99
CA PHE A 88 4.04 -3.87 4.80
C PHE A 88 4.39 -5.15 4.06
N ARG A 89 5.70 -5.36 3.76
CA ARG A 89 6.19 -6.57 3.11
C ARG A 89 5.77 -7.83 3.86
N ARG A 90 5.96 -7.84 5.19
CA ARG A 90 5.56 -8.97 6.03
C ARG A 90 4.05 -9.22 5.93
N LEU A 91 3.22 -8.22 6.23
CA LEU A 91 1.76 -8.38 6.24
C LEU A 91 1.20 -8.80 4.88
N PHE A 92 1.76 -8.24 3.79
CA PHE A 92 1.34 -8.59 2.44
C PHE A 92 1.70 -10.05 2.09
N LEU A 93 2.92 -10.49 2.41
CA LEU A 93 3.36 -11.86 2.13
C LEU A 93 2.62 -12.88 3.01
N ASP A 94 2.42 -12.57 4.29
CA ASP A 94 1.66 -13.44 5.20
C ASP A 94 0.21 -13.60 4.71
N GLY A 95 -0.43 -12.52 4.23
CA GLY A 95 -1.76 -12.59 3.61
C GLY A 95 -1.77 -13.37 2.29
N LEU A 96 -0.71 -13.28 1.50
CA LEU A 96 -0.56 -14.00 0.23
C LEU A 96 -0.39 -15.50 0.45
N GLU A 97 0.39 -15.91 1.45
CA GLU A 97 0.54 -17.29 1.90
C GLU A 97 -0.80 -17.85 2.41
N GLU A 98 -1.54 -17.08 3.19
CA GLU A 98 -2.86 -17.48 3.70
C GLU A 98 -3.90 -17.61 2.56
N ALA A 99 -3.87 -16.73 1.57
CA ALA A 99 -4.71 -16.83 0.38
C ALA A 99 -4.40 -18.08 -0.44
N PHE A 100 -3.12 -18.44 -0.56
CA PHE A 100 -2.69 -19.68 -1.21
C PHE A 100 -3.21 -20.91 -0.47
N ALA A 101 -2.98 -20.98 0.85
CA ALA A 101 -3.40 -22.11 1.69
C ALA A 101 -4.91 -22.36 1.66
N ARG A 102 -5.72 -21.32 1.44
CA ARG A 102 -7.19 -21.42 1.29
C ARG A 102 -7.65 -21.75 -0.13
N GLY A 103 -6.75 -21.92 -1.09
CA GLY A 103 -7.11 -22.11 -2.50
C GLY A 103 -7.78 -20.88 -3.14
N ALA A 104 -7.56 -19.69 -2.59
CA ALA A 104 -8.15 -18.44 -3.09
C ALA A 104 -7.36 -17.82 -4.26
N LEU A 105 -6.21 -18.42 -4.62
CA LEU A 105 -5.37 -17.98 -5.73
C LEU A 105 -5.51 -18.93 -6.91
N CYS A 106 -5.71 -18.37 -8.10
CA CYS A 106 -5.74 -19.11 -9.34
C CYS A 106 -4.46 -18.83 -10.16
N PHE A 107 -3.91 -19.88 -10.77
CA PHE A 107 -2.70 -19.81 -11.58
C PHE A 107 -2.91 -20.49 -12.93
N HIS A 108 -2.66 -19.76 -14.01
CA HIS A 108 -2.90 -20.24 -15.37
C HIS A 108 -1.70 -19.96 -16.28
N ALA A 109 -1.64 -20.71 -17.41
CA ALA A 109 -0.61 -20.59 -18.44
C ALA A 109 0.81 -20.67 -17.84
N SER A 110 1.68 -19.71 -18.14
CA SER A 110 3.07 -19.67 -17.65
C SER A 110 3.19 -19.68 -16.12
N LEU A 111 2.12 -19.38 -15.39
CA LEU A 111 2.10 -19.38 -13.93
C LEU A 111 1.54 -20.66 -13.32
N ALA A 112 1.04 -21.61 -14.12
CA ALA A 112 0.36 -22.82 -13.60
C ALA A 112 1.23 -23.63 -12.61
N HIS A 113 2.55 -23.62 -12.79
CA HIS A 113 3.50 -24.25 -11.87
C HIS A 113 3.45 -23.68 -10.44
N LEU A 114 2.98 -22.44 -10.25
CA LEU A 114 2.82 -21.82 -8.93
C LEU A 114 1.60 -22.36 -8.15
N ALA A 115 0.79 -23.24 -8.73
CA ALA A 115 -0.20 -23.99 -7.98
C ALA A 115 0.44 -25.09 -7.09
N ASP A 116 1.69 -25.48 -7.39
CA ASP A 116 2.47 -26.36 -6.53
C ASP A 116 2.95 -25.60 -5.28
N GLU A 117 2.75 -26.22 -4.12
CA GLU A 117 3.05 -25.61 -2.81
C GLU A 117 4.52 -25.23 -2.67
N ARG A 118 5.42 -26.08 -3.15
CA ARG A 118 6.87 -25.84 -3.04
C ARG A 118 7.30 -24.71 -3.98
N ALA A 119 6.84 -24.73 -5.23
CA ALA A 119 7.13 -23.66 -6.18
C ALA A 119 6.60 -22.29 -5.70
N PHE A 120 5.42 -22.28 -5.08
CA PHE A 120 4.86 -21.08 -4.48
C PHE A 120 5.68 -20.61 -3.27
N ALA A 121 6.04 -21.52 -2.35
CA ALA A 121 6.87 -21.20 -1.19
C ALA A 121 8.24 -20.64 -1.60
N ASP A 122 8.86 -21.21 -2.64
CA ASP A 122 10.14 -20.73 -3.18
C ASP A 122 10.00 -19.31 -3.77
N LEU A 123 8.91 -19.03 -4.48
CA LEU A 123 8.59 -17.68 -4.96
C LEU A 123 8.47 -16.70 -3.79
N VAL A 124 7.68 -17.04 -2.76
CA VAL A 124 7.48 -16.18 -1.59
C VAL A 124 8.79 -15.94 -0.85
N ALA A 125 9.60 -16.99 -0.65
CA ALA A 125 10.91 -16.88 -0.01
C ALA A 125 11.86 -15.98 -0.80
N SER A 126 11.84 -16.04 -2.13
CA SER A 126 12.62 -15.17 -3.02
C SER A 126 12.22 -13.70 -2.85
N VAL A 127 10.92 -13.38 -2.95
CA VAL A 127 10.44 -11.99 -2.83
C VAL A 127 10.51 -11.45 -1.39
N ARG A 128 10.56 -12.32 -0.37
CA ARG A 128 10.76 -11.91 1.02
C ARG A 128 12.17 -11.34 1.26
N ARG A 129 13.16 -11.79 0.48
CA ARG A 129 14.56 -11.34 0.56
C ARG A 129 14.84 -10.06 -0.22
N THR A 130 13.94 -9.66 -1.10
CA THR A 130 14.09 -8.41 -1.85
C THR A 130 13.70 -7.22 -0.97
N GLU A 131 14.33 -6.07 -1.19
CA GLU A 131 13.92 -4.83 -0.55
C GLU A 131 12.71 -4.25 -1.27
N TRP A 132 11.67 -3.91 -0.49
CA TRP A 132 10.42 -3.38 -1.02
C TRP A 132 10.42 -1.86 -0.87
N VAL A 133 10.14 -1.15 -1.95
CA VAL A 133 10.13 0.31 -1.92
C VAL A 133 8.79 0.79 -1.40
N VAL A 134 8.80 1.35 -0.20
CA VAL A 134 7.75 2.28 0.27
C VAL A 134 8.34 3.67 0.17
N TYR A 135 7.52 4.62 -0.28
CA TYR A 135 7.95 5.99 -0.45
C TYR A 135 7.05 6.93 0.34
N ALA A 136 7.64 7.76 1.20
CA ALA A 136 6.95 8.81 1.93
C ALA A 136 7.60 10.16 1.63
N LYS A 137 6.76 11.18 1.38
CA LYS A 137 7.19 12.57 1.21
C LYS A 137 6.74 13.40 2.42
N PRO A 138 7.49 14.48 2.75
CA PRO A 138 7.02 15.52 3.66
C PRO A 138 5.68 16.14 3.17
N PRO A 139 4.90 16.76 4.06
CA PRO A 139 3.62 17.36 3.71
C PRO A 139 3.73 18.39 2.58
N PHE A 140 2.78 18.33 1.64
CA PHE A 140 2.67 19.28 0.54
C PHE A 140 1.86 20.51 0.97
N GLY A 141 2.50 21.69 0.99
CA GLY A 141 1.92 23.01 0.68
C GLY A 141 0.70 23.55 1.45
N GLY A 142 0.01 22.74 2.27
CA GLY A 142 -1.22 23.11 2.97
C GLY A 142 -2.49 22.43 2.42
N PRO A 143 -3.67 22.68 3.03
CA PRO A 143 -4.94 22.02 2.70
C PRO A 143 -5.36 22.15 1.22
N ALA A 144 -5.04 23.28 0.58
CA ALA A 144 -5.37 23.52 -0.83
C ALA A 144 -4.63 22.57 -1.78
N GLN A 145 -3.37 22.23 -1.51
CA GLN A 145 -2.63 21.23 -2.29
C GLN A 145 -3.17 19.81 -2.08
N VAL A 146 -3.64 19.47 -0.87
CA VAL A 146 -4.31 18.20 -0.60
C VAL A 146 -5.61 18.09 -1.41
N LEU A 147 -6.41 19.15 -1.43
CA LEU A 147 -7.62 19.22 -2.25
C LEU A 147 -7.30 19.18 -3.76
N SER A 148 -6.23 19.83 -4.21
CA SER A 148 -5.78 19.75 -5.62
C SER A 148 -5.28 18.34 -5.97
N TYR A 149 -4.60 17.67 -5.04
CA TYR A 149 -4.17 16.28 -5.20
C TYR A 149 -5.40 15.39 -5.36
N LEU A 150 -6.29 15.37 -4.36
CA LEU A 150 -7.53 14.58 -4.39
C LEU A 150 -8.41 14.92 -5.59
N GLY A 151 -8.55 16.20 -5.92
CA GLY A 151 -9.32 16.69 -7.07
C GLY A 151 -8.81 16.16 -8.41
N ARG A 152 -7.49 15.99 -8.59
CA ARG A 152 -6.94 15.35 -9.80
C ARG A 152 -7.32 13.87 -9.89
N TYR A 153 -7.50 13.18 -8.76
CA TYR A 153 -7.90 11.77 -8.72
C TYR A 153 -9.41 11.56 -8.83
N THR A 154 -10.23 12.54 -8.44
CA THR A 154 -11.69 12.48 -8.59
C THR A 154 -12.17 13.01 -9.94
N HIS A 155 -11.49 13.99 -10.55
CA HIS A 155 -11.93 14.62 -11.80
C HIS A 155 -11.29 14.07 -13.09
N ARG A 156 -10.18 13.32 -13.05
CA ARG A 156 -9.59 12.70 -14.25
C ARG A 156 -9.91 11.20 -14.39
N VAL A 157 -11.19 10.85 -14.32
CA VAL A 157 -11.64 9.47 -14.64
C VAL A 157 -11.86 9.26 -16.15
N ALA A 158 -11.81 10.30 -16.98
CA ALA A 158 -11.81 10.12 -18.44
C ALA A 158 -10.36 10.06 -18.98
N LEU A 159 -9.80 8.85 -19.08
CA LEU A 159 -8.81 8.57 -20.12
C LEU A 159 -9.53 8.63 -21.46
N ASP A 160 -9.51 9.80 -22.12
CA ASP A 160 -9.84 9.89 -23.53
C ASP A 160 -8.76 9.12 -24.32
N LEU A 161 -9.21 8.18 -25.15
CA LEU A 161 -8.40 7.31 -26.01
C LEU A 161 -7.70 8.08 -27.17
N SER A 162 -7.83 9.40 -27.22
CA SER A 162 -7.36 10.26 -28.31
C SER A 162 -5.85 10.59 -28.32
N ARG A 163 -5.02 9.92 -27.51
CA ARG A 163 -3.56 10.15 -27.47
C ARG A 163 -2.73 8.91 -27.82
N ILE A 164 -3.04 8.30 -28.96
CA ILE A 164 -2.07 7.47 -29.69
C ILE A 164 -1.69 8.27 -30.94
N PRO A 165 -0.47 8.83 -31.05
CA PRO A 165 0.04 9.37 -32.30
C PRO A 165 0.27 8.25 -33.33
#